data_AF-A0A7V0KSF1-F1
#
_entry.id   AF-A0A7V0KSF1-F1
#
_cell.length_a   1.000
_cell.length_b   1.000
_cell.length_c   1.000
_cell.angle_alpha   90.00
_cell.angle_beta   90.00
_cell.angle_gamma   90.00
#
_symmetry.space_group_name_H-M   'P 1'
#
loop_
_entity.id
_entity.type
_entity.pdbx_description
1 polymer ?
#
loop_
_entity_poly.entity_id
_entity_poly.type
_entity_poly.pdbx_seq_one_letter_code
_entity_poly.pdbx_strand_id
1 'polypeptide(L)'
;MGFGFKELLIILVIVLVLFGAKRLRNIGSDLGSAVRGFRGSLHEDEDKTPPPETDQEPTSSKEATGRVIEGEAQRQEHRQEKDKV
;
A
#
# COMPACT_ATOMS: atom_id res chain seq x y z
N MET A 1 -16.75 20.40 32.16
CA MET A 1 -16.43 20.82 30.79
C MET A 1 -15.10 20.19 30.42
N GLY A 2 -15.12 18.90 30.08
CA GLY A 2 -13.91 18.15 29.76
C GLY A 2 -13.75 18.05 28.25
N PHE A 3 -12.50 17.93 27.79
CA PHE A 3 -12.17 17.57 26.42
C PHE A 3 -12.97 16.33 26.01
N GLY A 4 -14.02 16.54 25.23
CA GLY A 4 -14.90 15.49 24.75
C GLY A 4 -14.61 15.16 23.30
N PHE A 5 -15.44 14.28 22.75
CA PHE A 5 -15.35 13.84 21.36
C PHE A 5 -15.51 15.01 20.37
N LYS A 6 -16.25 16.06 20.74
CA LYS A 6 -16.47 17.25 19.90
C LYS A 6 -15.19 18.08 19.73
N GLU A 7 -14.43 18.29 20.80
CA GLU A 7 -13.15 19.01 20.77
C GLU A 7 -12.10 18.24 19.95
N LEU A 8 -12.05 16.91 20.09
CA LEU A 8 -11.15 16.06 19.30
C LEU A 8 -11.47 16.14 17.79
N LEU A 9 -12.75 16.15 17.42
CA LEU A 9 -13.18 16.34 16.02
C LEU A 9 -12.74 17.69 15.45
N ILE A 10 -12.86 18.78 16.22
CA ILE A 10 -12.42 20.10 15.78
C ILE A 10 -10.91 20.13 15.53
N ILE A 11 -10.12 19.52 16.42
CA ILE A 11 -8.67 19.41 16.24
C ILE A 11 -8.33 18.56 15.01
N LEU A 12 -9.03 17.43 14.81
CA LEU A 12 -8.83 16.57 13.64
C LEU A 12 -9.06 17.32 12.32
N VAL A 13 -10.11 18.15 12.26
CA VAL A 13 -10.39 18.98 11.07
C VAL A 13 -9.25 19.94 10.80
N ILE A 14 -8.71 20.61 11.84
CA ILE A 14 -7.58 21.53 11.67
C ILE A 14 -6.34 20.79 11.14
N VAL A 15 -6.02 19.62 11.69
CA VAL A 15 -4.90 18.78 11.23
C VAL A 15 -5.10 18.37 9.77
N LEU A 16 -6.30 17.96 9.39
CA LEU A 16 -6.62 17.59 7.99
C LEU A 16 -6.46 18.77 7.03
N VAL A 17 -6.76 19.99 7.44
CA VAL A 17 -6.56 21.20 6.62
C VAL A 17 -5.07 21.54 6.49
N LEU A 18 -4.29 21.44 7.56
CA LEU A 18 -2.86 21.77 7.56
C LEU A 18 -2.02 20.74 6.79
N PHE A 19 -2.25 19.46 7.05
CA PHE A 19 -1.46 18.37 6.47
C PHE A 19 -2.06 17.81 5.17
N GLY A 20 -3.36 18.03 4.96
CA GLY A 20 -4.12 17.42 3.86
C GLY A 20 -4.46 15.94 4.13
N ALA A 21 -5.64 15.51 3.66
CA ALA A 21 -6.08 14.12 3.80
C ALA A 21 -5.14 13.10 3.11
N LYS A 22 -4.41 13.52 2.06
CA LYS A 22 -3.50 12.63 1.31
C LYS A 22 -2.29 12.20 2.13
N ARG A 23 -1.69 13.11 2.91
CA ARG A 23 -0.55 12.79 3.80
C ARG A 23 -1.00 11.93 4.97
N LEU A 24 -2.13 12.28 5.57
CA LEU A 24 -2.70 11.53 6.69
C LEU A 24 -3.13 10.11 6.28
N ARG A 25 -3.65 9.91 5.05
CA ARG A 25 -3.98 8.58 4.52
C ARG A 25 -2.73 7.75 4.23
N ASN A 26 -1.68 8.35 3.68
CA ASN A 26 -0.44 7.63 3.36
C ASN A 26 0.22 7.11 4.65
N ILE A 27 0.38 7.98 5.65
CA ILE A 27 0.95 7.62 6.95
C ILE A 27 -0.02 6.74 7.75
N GLY A 28 -1.32 7.01 7.69
CA GLY A 28 -2.35 6.26 8.40
C GLY A 28 -2.55 4.83 7.87
N SER A 29 -2.27 4.56 6.59
CA SER A 29 -2.29 3.20 6.04
C SER A 29 -1.18 2.34 6.66
N ASP A 30 0.02 2.90 6.79
CA ASP A 30 1.20 2.21 7.34
C ASP A 30 1.07 2.02 8.86
N LEU A 31 0.62 3.04 9.58
CA LEU A 31 0.32 2.91 11.02
C LEU A 31 -0.89 2.00 11.27
N GLY A 32 -1.91 2.07 10.41
CA GLY A 32 -3.13 1.29 10.54
C GLY A 32 -2.89 -0.21 10.37
N SER A 33 -2.05 -0.60 9.41
CA SER A 33 -1.67 -2.01 9.22
C SER A 33 -0.85 -2.54 10.40
N ALA A 34 0.09 -1.76 10.93
CA ALA A 34 0.86 -2.12 12.12
C ALA A 34 -0.02 -2.28 13.37
N VAL A 35 -0.95 -1.35 13.61
CA VAL A 35 -1.90 -1.43 14.74
C VAL A 35 -2.89 -2.59 14.57
N ARG A 36 -3.31 -2.90 13.34
CA ARG A 36 -4.20 -4.04 13.05
C ARG A 36 -3.56 -5.38 13.36
N GLY A 37 -2.28 -5.56 13.02
CA GLY A 37 -1.50 -6.74 13.42
C GLY A 37 -1.36 -6.85 14.94
N PHE A 38 -1.06 -5.73 15.62
CA PHE A 38 -0.96 -5.69 17.08
C PHE A 38 -2.28 -6.04 17.78
N ARG A 39 -3.42 -5.51 17.31
CA ARG A 39 -4.74 -5.88 17.86
C ARG A 39 -5.11 -7.33 17.54
N GLY A 40 -4.72 -7.83 16.37
CA GLY A 40 -4.91 -9.23 15.98
C GLY A 40 -4.20 -10.19 16.93
N SER A 41 -2.90 -9.96 17.18
CA SER A 41 -2.13 -10.78 18.12
C SER A 41 -2.68 -10.72 19.56
N LEU A 42 -3.11 -9.53 19.99
CA LEU A 42 -3.68 -9.36 21.34
C LEU A 42 -5.00 -10.12 21.53
N HIS A 43 -5.81 -10.23 20.47
CA HIS A 43 -7.06 -11.01 20.50
C HIS A 43 -6.81 -12.52 20.30
N GLU A 44 -5.75 -12.93 19.59
CA GLU A 44 -5.39 -14.34 19.37
C GLU A 44 -4.91 -15.04 20.65
N ASP A 45 -4.35 -14.27 21.60
CA ASP A 45 -4.01 -14.74 22.94
C ASP A 45 -5.25 -14.92 23.86
N GLU A 46 -6.36 -14.22 23.60
CA GLU A 46 -7.59 -14.29 24.41
C GLU A 46 -8.62 -15.31 23.89
N ASP A 47 -8.71 -15.56 22.57
CA ASP A 47 -9.68 -16.51 22.01
C ASP A 47 -9.14 -17.24 20.77
N LYS A 48 -9.19 -18.58 20.78
CA LYS A 48 -8.87 -19.45 19.63
C LYS A 48 -9.93 -19.36 18.53
N THR A 49 -9.99 -18.25 17.81
CA THR A 49 -10.79 -18.10 16.57
C THR A 49 -9.88 -17.56 15.46
N PRO A 50 -9.82 -18.20 14.27
CA PRO A 50 -8.93 -17.78 13.20
C PRO A 50 -9.28 -16.36 12.71
N PRO A 51 -8.28 -15.54 12.34
CA PRO A 51 -8.49 -14.14 11.96
C PRO A 51 -9.22 -14.01 10.62
N PRO A 52 -9.96 -12.90 10.39
CA PRO A 52 -10.51 -12.60 9.07
C PRO A 52 -9.36 -12.28 8.11
N GLU A 53 -9.13 -13.18 7.15
CA GLU A 53 -8.27 -12.97 6.01
C GLU A 53 -8.67 -11.66 5.32
N THR A 54 -7.75 -10.69 5.33
CA THR A 54 -7.93 -9.43 4.63
C THR A 54 -6.91 -9.40 3.52
N ASP A 55 -7.26 -10.08 2.43
CA ASP A 55 -6.70 -9.80 1.12
C ASP A 55 -6.94 -8.33 0.79
N GLN A 56 -5.87 -7.55 0.74
CA GLN A 56 -5.88 -6.24 0.11
C GLN A 56 -4.70 -6.17 -0.85
N GLU A 57 -4.93 -6.62 -2.09
CA GLU A 57 -4.23 -6.08 -3.24
C GLU A 57 -4.46 -4.55 -3.31
N PRO A 58 -3.43 -3.73 -3.51
CA PRO A 58 -3.62 -2.32 -3.75
C PRO A 58 -3.96 -2.10 -5.23
N THR A 59 -5.24 -2.14 -5.58
CA THR A 59 -5.73 -1.44 -6.78
C THR A 59 -6.11 -0.02 -6.40
N SER A 60 -5.20 0.94 -6.66
CA SER A 60 -5.50 2.28 -7.20
C SER A 60 -4.40 3.29 -6.85
N SER A 61 -3.45 3.43 -7.78
CA SER A 61 -3.01 4.74 -8.31
C SER A 61 -2.02 4.51 -9.46
N LYS A 62 -2.48 3.89 -10.55
CA LYS A 62 -1.78 3.92 -11.83
C LYS A 62 -2.34 5.07 -12.66
N GLU A 63 -1.87 6.28 -12.38
CA GLU A 63 -2.02 7.40 -13.30
C GLU A 63 -0.84 8.37 -13.13
N ALA A 64 0.23 8.04 -13.85
CA ALA A 64 1.23 8.98 -14.32
C ALA A 64 1.77 8.40 -15.63
N THR A 65 1.02 8.65 -16.70
CA THR A 65 1.43 8.46 -18.09
C THR A 65 2.78 9.14 -18.31
N GLY A 66 3.83 8.35 -18.51
CA GLY A 66 5.20 8.86 -18.66
C GLY A 66 6.09 7.88 -19.42
N ARG A 67 5.87 7.81 -20.75
CA ARG A 67 6.76 7.27 -21.80
C ARG A 67 7.37 5.89 -21.55
N VAL A 68 6.71 4.88 -22.13
CA VAL A 68 7.31 3.60 -22.50
C VAL A 68 8.41 3.87 -23.55
N ILE A 69 9.65 3.47 -23.26
CA ILE A 69 10.70 3.29 -24.26
C ILE A 69 11.00 1.78 -24.23
N GLU A 70 10.16 1.03 -24.91
CA GLU A 70 10.32 -0.41 -25.11
C GLU A 70 11.32 -0.59 -26.24
N GLY A 71 12.58 -0.84 -25.86
CA GLY A 71 13.61 -1.27 -26.81
C GLY A 71 13.30 -2.69 -27.26
N GLU A 72 12.59 -2.81 -28.39
CA GLU A 72 12.35 -4.09 -29.04
C GLU A 72 13.66 -4.81 -29.40
N ALA A 73 13.61 -6.13 -29.27
CA ALA A 73 14.70 -7.07 -29.41
C ALA A 73 15.24 -7.19 -30.84
N GLN A 74 16.56 -7.31 -30.98
CA GLN A 74 17.16 -8.00 -32.11
C GLN A 74 18.04 -9.14 -31.60
N ARG A 75 17.40 -10.28 -31.26
CA ARG A 75 18.09 -11.56 -31.15
C ARG A 75 18.46 -11.98 -32.58
N GLN A 76 19.64 -11.56 -33.03
CA GLN A 76 20.20 -11.99 -34.30
C GLN A 76 20.52 -13.48 -34.23
N GLU A 77 19.65 -14.26 -34.87
CA GLU A 77 19.92 -15.61 -35.35
C GLU A 77 21.07 -15.51 -36.37
N HIS A 78 22.29 -15.82 -35.94
CA HIS A 78 23.38 -16.09 -36.87
C HIS A 78 24.40 -17.02 -36.21
N ARG A 79 24.29 -18.32 -36.53
CA ARG A 79 25.40 -19.24 -36.89
C ARG A 79 24.92 -20.68 -36.76
N GLN A 80 24.15 -21.12 -37.75
CA GLN A 80 24.28 -22.47 -38.28
C GLN A 80 24.58 -22.30 -39.77
N GLU A 81 25.82 -22.61 -40.18
CA GLU A 81 26.16 -23.55 -41.26
C GLU A 81 27.68 -23.50 -41.49
N LYS A 82 28.26 -24.68 -41.80
CA LYS A 82 29.65 -24.96 -42.26
C LYS A 82 30.67 -25.04 -41.11
N ASP A 83 31.33 -26.16 -40.82
CA ASP A 83 31.74 -27.29 -41.65
C ASP A 83 31.70 -28.61 -40.86
N LYS A 84 31.06 -29.62 -41.45
CA LYS A 84 31.31 -31.03 -41.18
C LYS A 84 31.66 -31.67 -42.52
N VAL A 85 32.93 -31.65 -42.91
CA VAL A 85 33.61 -32.71 -43.69
C VAL A 85 35.10 -32.65 -43.35
#